data_AF-A0A2U0DC42-F1
#
_entry.id   AF-A0A2U0DC42-F1
#
_cell.length_a   1.000
_cell.length_b   1.000
_cell.length_c   1.000
_cell.angle_alpha   90.00
_cell.angle_beta   90.00
_cell.angle_gamma   90.00
#
_symmetry.space_group_name_H-M   'P 1'
#
loop_
_entity.id
_entity.type
_entity.pdbx_description
1 polymer ?
#
loop_
_entity_poly.entity_id
_entity_poly.type
_entity_poly.pdbx_seq_one_letter_code
_entity_poly.pdbx_strand_id
1 'polypeptide(L)'
;MFCLTTTSFFYQKEWENEISECGIRMKFVKLHKKVKFDIPCQSQSKNFVIEHHLKDQSVKLEFFKKNKELIKSIELSGESKKEISLAGYEKSFTVQISSVGSSGSVLIRPN
;
A
#
# COMPACT_ATOMS: atom_id res chain seq x y z
N MET A 1 -23.65 4.10 43.78
CA MET A 1 -23.73 4.47 42.35
C MET A 1 -22.36 4.20 41.75
N PHE A 2 -22.18 3.02 41.15
CA PHE A 2 -20.89 2.60 40.59
C PHE A 2 -20.82 3.14 39.15
N CYS A 3 -19.96 4.15 38.92
CA CYS A 3 -19.62 4.59 37.57
C CYS A 3 -18.71 3.54 36.93
N LEU A 4 -19.29 2.73 36.03
CA LEU A 4 -18.56 1.94 35.06
C LEU A 4 -17.89 2.90 34.08
N THR A 5 -16.60 3.18 34.26
CA THR A 5 -15.80 3.77 33.19
C THR A 5 -15.55 2.68 32.16
N THR A 6 -16.35 2.68 31.10
CA THR A 6 -16.04 1.94 29.88
C THR A 6 -14.75 2.52 29.31
N THR A 7 -13.63 1.85 29.52
CA THR A 7 -12.39 2.15 28.81
C THR A 7 -12.61 1.77 27.35
N SER A 8 -13.08 2.74 26.57
CA SER A 8 -13.08 2.67 25.12
C SER A 8 -11.61 2.60 24.70
N PHE A 9 -11.08 1.39 24.50
CA PHE A 9 -9.88 1.20 23.70
C PHE A 9 -10.21 1.77 22.32
N PHE A 10 -9.76 3.00 22.05
CA PHE A 10 -9.74 3.53 20.69
C PHE A 10 -8.78 2.65 19.90
N TYR A 11 -9.32 1.62 19.24
CA TYR A 11 -8.58 0.84 18.27
C TYR A 11 -8.32 1.75 17.07
N GLN A 12 -7.27 2.54 17.15
CA GLN A 12 -6.83 3.36 16.04
C GLN A 12 -6.41 2.41 14.93
N LYS A 13 -7.11 2.46 13.79
CA LYS A 13 -6.75 1.64 12.64
C LYS A 13 -5.29 1.93 12.27
N GLU A 14 -4.47 0.88 12.21
CA GLU A 14 -3.04 0.98 11.88
C GLU A 14 -2.82 1.48 10.44
N TRP A 15 -3.86 1.49 9.60
CA TRP A 15 -3.79 1.95 8.23
C TRP A 15 -5.17 2.35 7.67
N GLU A 16 -5.15 3.16 6.63
CA GLU A 16 -6.28 3.59 5.83
C GLU A 16 -5.91 3.54 4.34
N ASN A 17 -6.86 3.23 3.47
CA ASN A 17 -6.64 3.18 2.03
C ASN A 17 -7.82 3.72 1.23
N GLU A 18 -7.53 4.12 0.01
CA GLU A 18 -8.50 4.51 -1.01
C GLU A 18 -8.05 3.83 -2.32
N ILE A 19 -8.88 2.92 -2.85
CA ILE A 19 -8.62 2.21 -4.10
C ILE A 19 -9.37 2.92 -5.22
N SER A 20 -8.65 3.28 -6.28
CA SER A 20 -9.21 3.82 -7.51
C SER A 20 -8.98 2.85 -8.66
N GLU A 21 -9.52 3.16 -9.84
CA GLU A 21 -9.11 2.45 -11.05
C GLU A 21 -7.60 2.62 -11.28
N CYS A 22 -6.89 1.50 -11.40
CA CYS A 22 -5.44 1.41 -11.56
C CYS A 22 -4.60 2.12 -10.49
N GLY A 23 -5.16 2.38 -9.31
CA GLY A 23 -4.46 3.15 -8.29
C GLY A 23 -4.87 2.81 -6.87
N ILE A 24 -4.00 3.19 -5.95
CA ILE A 24 -4.26 3.11 -4.51
C ILE A 24 -3.51 4.22 -3.80
N ARG A 25 -4.21 4.90 -2.90
CA ARG A 25 -3.61 5.72 -1.86
C ARG A 25 -3.70 4.96 -0.55
N MET A 26 -2.62 4.95 0.21
CA MET A 26 -2.56 4.27 1.51
C MET A 26 -1.77 5.13 2.50
N LYS A 27 -2.27 5.17 3.73
CA LYS A 27 -1.61 5.78 4.90
C LYS A 27 -1.53 4.73 5.98
N PHE A 28 -0.43 4.66 6.69
CA PHE A 28 -0.21 3.67 7.75
C PHE A 28 0.64 4.24 8.87
N VAL A 29 0.38 3.74 10.08
CA VAL A 29 1.07 4.10 11.32
C VAL A 29 1.57 2.82 11.96
N LYS A 30 2.88 2.71 12.16
CA LYS A 30 3.54 1.55 12.76
C LYS A 30 3.13 0.22 12.13
N LEU A 31 3.27 0.11 10.80
CA LEU A 31 2.90 -1.09 10.08
C LEU A 31 3.83 -2.27 10.44
N HIS A 32 3.32 -3.25 11.19
CA HIS A 32 4.08 -4.45 11.60
C HIS A 32 3.71 -5.73 10.83
N LYS A 33 2.76 -5.64 9.89
CA LYS A 33 2.20 -6.79 9.18
C LYS A 33 2.18 -6.55 7.68
N LYS A 34 2.10 -7.66 6.93
CA LYS A 34 1.85 -7.62 5.50
C LYS A 34 0.38 -7.31 5.26
N VAL A 35 0.08 -6.32 4.43
CA VAL A 35 -1.29 -5.96 4.02
C VAL A 35 -1.37 -6.06 2.50
N LYS A 36 -2.48 -6.59 1.99
CA LYS A 36 -2.71 -6.82 0.56
C LYS A 36 -3.92 -6.04 0.10
N PHE A 37 -3.82 -5.48 -1.10
CA PHE A 37 -4.89 -4.73 -1.75
C PHE A 37 -5.02 -5.19 -3.19
N ASP A 38 -6.23 -5.59 -3.57
CA ASP A 38 -6.54 -5.93 -4.95
C ASP A 38 -6.96 -4.65 -5.68
N ILE A 39 -6.16 -4.27 -6.69
CA ILE A 39 -6.34 -3.06 -7.46
C ILE A 39 -6.99 -3.41 -8.79
N PRO A 40 -8.25 -3.01 -9.02
CA PRO A 40 -8.86 -3.15 -10.34
C PRO A 40 -8.14 -2.22 -11.31
N CYS A 41 -7.70 -2.74 -12.45
CA CYS A 41 -6.99 -1.95 -13.44
C CYS A 41 -7.24 -2.48 -14.85
N GLN A 42 -8.05 -1.76 -15.63
CA GLN A 42 -8.31 -2.08 -17.04
C GLN A 42 -7.41 -1.30 -18.00
N SER A 43 -6.58 -0.39 -17.48
CA SER A 43 -5.68 0.42 -18.31
C SER A 43 -4.68 -0.43 -19.08
N GLN A 44 -4.49 -0.06 -20.34
CA GLN A 44 -3.44 -0.61 -21.20
C GLN A 44 -2.05 -0.09 -20.82
N SER A 45 -1.95 1.09 -20.17
CA SER A 45 -0.68 1.65 -19.72
C SER A 45 -0.10 0.79 -18.62
N LYS A 46 1.10 0.25 -18.85
CA LYS A 46 1.84 -0.56 -17.87
C LYS A 46 2.74 0.26 -16.98
N ASN A 47 2.74 1.58 -17.13
CA ASN A 47 3.60 2.50 -16.38
C ASN A 47 2.83 3.15 -15.23
N PHE A 48 3.43 3.11 -14.05
CA PHE A 48 2.88 3.63 -12.81
C PHE A 48 3.88 4.53 -12.13
N VAL A 49 3.35 5.55 -11.47
CA VAL A 49 4.06 6.40 -10.55
C VAL A 49 3.77 5.94 -9.13
N ILE A 50 4.82 5.87 -8.33
CA ILE A 50 4.76 5.65 -6.89
C ILE A 50 5.32 6.87 -6.19
N GLU A 51 4.45 7.60 -5.51
CA GLU A 51 4.81 8.70 -4.61
C GLU A 51 4.76 8.15 -3.17
N HIS A 52 5.82 8.37 -2.40
CA HIS A 52 5.86 7.90 -1.01
C HIS A 52 6.48 8.93 -0.07
N HIS A 53 5.94 8.98 1.14
CA HIS A 53 6.43 9.78 2.25
C HIS A 53 6.58 8.86 3.46
N LEU A 54 7.81 8.46 3.78
CA LEU A 54 8.12 7.52 4.86
C LEU A 54 9.01 8.23 5.89
N LYS A 55 8.67 8.11 7.18
CA LYS A 55 9.37 8.85 8.24
C LYS A 55 10.72 8.23 8.61
N ASP A 56 10.72 6.97 9.02
CA ASP A 56 11.86 6.42 9.78
C ASP A 56 12.43 5.12 9.20
N GLN A 57 11.70 4.45 8.30
CA GLN A 57 12.04 3.10 7.85
C GLN A 57 11.61 2.82 6.41
N SER A 58 12.21 1.77 5.84
CA SER A 58 11.83 1.28 4.53
C SER A 58 10.50 0.52 4.54
N VAL A 59 9.89 0.52 3.37
CA VAL A 59 8.67 -0.23 3.07
C VAL A 59 8.93 -1.07 1.83
N LYS A 60 8.60 -2.35 1.90
CA LYS A 60 8.66 -3.25 0.75
C LYS A 60 7.27 -3.34 0.11
N LEU A 61 7.20 -3.04 -1.17
CA LEU A 61 6.03 -3.26 -2.03
C LEU A 61 6.29 -4.44 -2.96
N GLU A 62 5.34 -5.38 -2.98
CA GLU A 62 5.34 -6.52 -3.89
C GLU A 62 4.05 -6.49 -4.73
N PHE A 63 4.20 -6.61 -6.04
CA PHE A 63 3.11 -6.57 -7.01
C PHE A 63 2.90 -7.96 -7.56
N PHE A 64 1.66 -8.44 -7.55
CA PHE A 64 1.31 -9.78 -8.01
C PHE A 64 0.22 -9.73 -9.08
N LYS A 65 0.28 -10.68 -10.00
CA LYS A 65 -0.84 -10.98 -10.90
C LYS A 65 -1.98 -11.63 -10.11
N LYS A 66 -3.17 -11.72 -10.72
CA LYS A 66 -4.33 -12.41 -10.14
C LYS A 66 -4.07 -13.88 -9.77
N ASN A 67 -3.20 -14.56 -10.52
CA ASN A 67 -2.76 -15.94 -10.24
C ASN A 67 -1.71 -16.04 -9.11
N LYS A 68 -1.42 -14.95 -8.39
CA LYS A 68 -0.43 -14.82 -7.29
C LYS A 68 1.03 -14.89 -7.75
N GLU A 69 1.30 -14.85 -9.05
CA GLU A 69 2.66 -14.74 -9.57
C GLU A 69 3.22 -13.34 -9.29
N LEU A 70 4.45 -13.27 -8.77
CA LEU A 70 5.14 -12.01 -8.49
C LEU A 70 5.53 -11.32 -9.80
N ILE A 71 5.08 -10.08 -9.98
CA ILE A 71 5.44 -9.19 -11.10
C ILE A 71 6.73 -8.44 -10.77
N LYS A 72 6.75 -7.78 -9.60
CA LYS A 72 7.82 -6.88 -9.21
C LYS A 72 7.88 -6.73 -7.69
N SER A 73 9.08 -6.56 -7.16
CA SER A 73 9.33 -6.22 -5.76
C SER A 73 10.19 -4.96 -5.72
N ILE A 74 9.83 -4.00 -4.88
CA ILE A 74 10.58 -2.76 -4.67
C ILE A 74 10.65 -2.43 -3.19
N GLU A 75 11.77 -1.85 -2.78
CA GLU A 75 11.94 -1.27 -1.46
C GLU A 75 11.97 0.26 -1.61
N LEU A 76 11.23 0.94 -0.74
CA LEU A 76 11.07 2.39 -0.70
C LEU A 76 11.58 2.91 0.63
N SER A 77 12.21 4.07 0.66
CA SER A 77 12.68 4.74 1.87
C SER A 77 12.61 6.26 1.71
N GLY A 78 12.35 6.97 2.81
CA GLY A 78 12.25 8.43 2.81
C GLY A 78 11.07 8.98 1.98
N GLU A 79 11.25 10.20 1.48
CA GLU A 79 10.31 10.88 0.60
C GLU A 79 10.82 10.90 -0.84
N SER A 80 10.07 10.31 -1.76
CA SER A 80 10.46 10.28 -3.17
C SER A 80 9.29 9.94 -4.10
N LYS A 81 9.55 10.10 -5.39
CA LYS A 81 8.70 9.68 -6.51
C LYS A 81 9.49 8.70 -7.37
N LYS A 82 8.90 7.55 -7.67
CA LYS A 82 9.52 6.49 -8.48
C LYS A 82 8.58 5.99 -9.55
N GLU A 83 9.07 5.89 -10.77
CA GLU A 83 8.33 5.29 -11.88
C GLU A 83 8.65 3.80 -12.00
N ILE A 84 7.62 3.01 -12.25
CA ILE A 84 7.75 1.57 -12.48
C ILE A 84 6.89 1.13 -13.65
N SER A 85 7.34 0.10 -14.34
CA SER A 85 6.51 -0.66 -15.28
C SER A 85 6.10 -2.00 -14.65
N LEU A 86 4.81 -2.31 -14.72
CA LEU A 86 4.22 -3.58 -14.28
C LEU A 86 3.74 -4.36 -15.51
N ALA A 87 4.45 -5.41 -15.90
CA ALA A 87 4.06 -6.23 -17.04
C ALA A 87 3.16 -7.40 -16.62
N GLY A 88 2.32 -7.86 -17.56
CA GLY A 88 1.60 -9.13 -17.42
C GLY A 88 0.43 -9.15 -16.42
N TYR A 89 0.03 -8.01 -15.85
CA TYR A 89 -1.29 -7.90 -15.22
C TYR A 89 -2.36 -7.67 -16.29
N GLU A 90 -3.52 -8.29 -16.09
CA GLU A 90 -4.66 -8.19 -17.00
C GLU A 90 -5.61 -7.08 -16.55
N LYS A 91 -6.69 -7.46 -15.84
CA LYS A 91 -7.75 -6.57 -15.37
C LYS A 91 -7.56 -6.10 -13.91
N SER A 92 -6.58 -6.66 -13.22
CA SER A 92 -6.27 -6.34 -11.83
C SER A 92 -4.87 -6.83 -11.46
N PHE A 93 -4.31 -6.24 -10.42
CA PHE A 93 -3.10 -6.72 -9.75
C PHE A 93 -3.25 -6.55 -8.24
N THR A 94 -2.53 -7.35 -7.47
CA THR A 94 -2.48 -7.22 -6.01
C THR A 94 -1.22 -6.49 -5.61
N VAL A 95 -1.35 -5.45 -4.78
CA VAL A 95 -0.21 -4.81 -4.11
C VAL A 95 -0.14 -5.31 -2.68
N GLN A 96 1.01 -5.84 -2.29
CA GLN A 96 1.31 -6.14 -0.90
C GLN A 96 2.31 -5.13 -0.36
N ILE A 97 1.96 -4.50 0.76
CA ILE A 97 2.83 -3.62 1.52
C ILE A 97 3.31 -4.32 2.78
N SER A 98 4.58 -4.15 3.14
CA SER A 98 5.15 -4.68 4.37
C SER A 98 6.25 -3.78 4.92
N SER A 99 6.33 -3.69 6.24
CA SER A 99 7.34 -2.92 6.95
C SER A 99 7.53 -3.47 8.37
N VAL A 100 8.54 -2.98 9.08
CA VAL A 100 8.89 -3.35 10.46
C VAL A 100 8.62 -2.18 11.40
N GLY A 101 7.39 -1.67 11.36
CA GLY A 101 6.94 -0.55 12.21
C GLY A 101 7.08 0.83 11.56
N SER A 102 7.22 0.92 10.23
CA SER A 102 7.22 2.22 9.53
C SER A 102 5.85 2.89 9.59
N SER A 103 5.88 4.22 9.53
CA SER A 103 4.71 5.07 9.35
C SER A 103 4.92 5.95 8.13
N GLY A 104 3.86 6.14 7.35
CA GLY A 104 3.95 6.93 6.14
C GLY A 104 2.75 6.81 5.24
N SER A 105 2.93 7.26 4.00
CA SER A 105 1.94 7.15 2.94
C SER A 105 2.56 6.71 1.64
N VAL A 106 1.82 5.94 0.86
CA VAL A 106 2.16 5.52 -0.48
C VAL A 106 0.96 5.81 -1.39
N LEU A 107 1.24 6.41 -2.55
CA LEU A 107 0.28 6.62 -3.63
C LEU A 107 0.81 5.93 -4.88
N ILE A 108 0.01 5.03 -5.44
CA ILE A 108 0.28 4.35 -6.70
C ILE A 108 -0.80 4.80 -7.67
N ARG A 109 -0.40 5.28 -8.85
CA ARG A 109 -1.31 5.71 -9.92
C ARG A 109 -0.69 5.45 -11.29
N PRO A 110 -1.49 5.37 -12.36
CA PRO A 110 -0.95 5.38 -13.72
C PRO A 110 -0.09 6.62 -13.95
N ASN A 111 1.00 6.47 -14.71
CA ASN A 111 1.74 7.61 -15.26
C ASN A 111 1.00 8.18 -16.48
#